data_AF-A0A3D1KEQ2-F1
#
_entry.id   AF-A0A3D1KEQ2-F1
#
_cell.length_a   1.000
_cell.length_b   1.000
_cell.length_c   1.000
_cell.angle_alpha   90.00
_cell.angle_beta   90.00
_cell.angle_gamma   90.00
#
_symmetry.space_group_name_H-M   'P 1'
#
loop_
_entity.id
_entity.type
_entity.pdbx_description
1 polymer ?
#
loop_
_entity_poly.entity_id
_entity_poly.type
_entity_poly.pdbx_seq_one_letter_code
_entity_poly.pdbx_strand_id
1 'polypeptide(L)'
;MPALIKENMMKIIEEQPDDSSFDEILRELAFSEMIDKGLDESKNKRIISNEDMKRETAFMMRLRSCSICLKQASNISIPPIGT
;
A
#
# COMPACT_ATOMS: atom_id res chain seq x y z
N MET A 1 10.37 -9.60 -17.13
CA MET A 1 11.06 -8.32 -17.41
C MET A 1 11.70 -7.79 -16.13
N PRO A 2 12.81 -8.37 -15.64
CA PRO A 2 13.42 -7.94 -14.37
C PRO A 2 14.27 -6.66 -14.46
N ALA A 3 14.81 -6.33 -15.64
CA ALA A 3 15.67 -5.15 -15.83
C ALA A 3 14.92 -3.82 -15.56
N LEU A 4 13.68 -3.70 -16.05
CA LEU A 4 12.86 -2.50 -15.89
C LEU A 4 12.51 -2.20 -14.42
N ILE A 5 12.25 -3.25 -13.63
CA ILE A 5 11.91 -3.10 -12.21
C ILE A 5 13.12 -2.58 -11.44
N LYS A 6 14.29 -3.20 -11.65
CA LYS A 6 15.53 -2.77 -11.00
C LYS A 6 15.90 -1.33 -11.38
N GLU A 7 15.75 -0.96 -12.65
CA GLU A 7 15.99 0.41 -13.12
C GLU A 7 15.05 1.42 -12.46
N ASN A 8 13.77 1.11 -12.35
CA ASN A 8 12.81 1.98 -11.67
C ASN A 8 13.11 2.13 -10.17
N MET A 9 13.50 1.03 -9.50
CA MET A 9 13.93 1.09 -8.11
C MET A 9 15.17 1.97 -7.93
N MET A 10 16.16 1.87 -8.83
CA MET A 10 17.35 2.72 -8.79
C MET A 10 16.99 4.19 -8.96
N LYS A 11 16.08 4.54 -9.88
CA LYS A 11 15.62 5.93 -10.04
C LYS A 11 14.99 6.49 -8.78
N ILE A 12 14.11 5.73 -8.13
CA ILE A 12 13.47 6.16 -6.87
C ILE A 12 14.52 6.41 -5.80
N ILE A 13 15.55 5.56 -5.70
CA ILE A 13 16.65 5.74 -4.74
C ILE A 13 17.51 6.96 -5.10
N GLU A 14 17.83 7.17 -6.37
CA GLU A 14 18.64 8.30 -6.85
C GLU A 14 17.94 9.66 -6.70
N GLU A 15 16.61 9.70 -6.69
CA GLU A 15 15.82 10.92 -6.47
C GLU A 15 15.71 11.32 -4.99
N GLN A 16 16.10 10.45 -4.05
CA GLN A 16 16.09 10.75 -2.62
C GLN A 16 17.27 11.66 -2.21
N PRO A 17 17.12 12.48 -1.16
CA PRO A 17 18.22 13.18 -0.52
C PRO A 17 19.35 12.26 0.01
N ASP A 18 20.57 12.78 0.07
CA ASP A 18 21.74 12.04 0.58
C ASP A 18 21.63 11.67 2.07
N ASP A 19 20.78 12.37 2.84
CA ASP A 19 20.55 12.15 4.27
C ASP A 19 19.34 11.24 4.56
N SER A 20 18.70 10.68 3.53
CA SER A 20 17.58 9.75 3.70
C SER A 20 18.01 8.50 4.46
N SER A 21 17.22 8.16 5.48
CA SER A 21 17.39 6.93 6.23
C SER A 21 16.93 5.71 5.44
N PHE A 22 17.44 4.55 5.83
CA PHE A 22 17.06 3.27 5.23
C PHE A 22 15.54 3.03 5.27
N ASP A 23 14.88 3.38 6.38
CA ASP A 23 13.43 3.19 6.55
C ASP A 23 12.61 4.11 5.64
N GLU A 24 13.09 5.33 5.36
CA GLU A 24 12.45 6.26 4.43
C GLU A 24 12.54 5.75 2.98
N ILE A 25 13.72 5.29 2.57
CA ILE A 25 13.93 4.70 1.24
C ILE A 25 13.04 3.46 1.06
N LEU A 26 13.00 2.57 2.06
CA LEU A 26 12.13 1.39 2.01
C LEU A 26 10.65 1.76 1.94
N ARG A 27 10.23 2.79 2.68
CA ARG A 27 8.85 3.25 2.67
C ARG A 27 8.45 3.76 1.29
N GLU A 28 9.30 4.54 0.63
CA GLU A 28 9.03 5.04 -0.72
C GLU A 28 8.97 3.94 -1.77
N LEU A 29 9.88 2.97 -1.71
CA LEU A 29 9.82 1.79 -2.59
C LEU A 29 8.52 0.99 -2.38
N ALA A 30 8.08 0.81 -1.13
CA ALA A 30 6.81 0.15 -0.83
C ALA A 30 5.60 0.96 -1.33
N PHE A 31 5.63 2.30 -1.21
CA PHE A 31 4.60 3.17 -1.78
C PHE A 31 4.50 3.05 -3.29
N SER A 32 5.62 3.06 -4.01
CA SER A 32 5.63 2.88 -5.45
C SER A 32 4.99 1.55 -5.87
N GLU A 33 5.32 0.45 -5.19
CA GLU A 33 4.73 -0.86 -5.46
C GLU A 33 3.20 -0.89 -5.20
N MET A 34 2.73 -0.24 -4.13
CA MET A 34 1.30 -0.16 -3.83
C MET A 34 0.51 0.61 -4.90
N ILE A 35 1.07 1.71 -5.42
CA ILE A 35 0.44 2.50 -6.49
C ILE A 35 0.28 1.64 -7.74
N ASP A 36 1.35 0.96 -8.15
CA ASP A 36 1.33 0.08 -9.34
C ASP A 36 0.31 -1.05 -9.18
N LYS A 37 0.25 -1.67 -7.99
CA LYS A 37 -0.77 -2.68 -7.66
C LYS A 37 -2.18 -2.10 -7.75
N GLY A 38 -2.43 -0.94 -7.17
CA GLY A 38 -3.74 -0.28 -7.21
C GLY A 38 -4.18 0.09 -8.64
N LEU A 39 -3.24 0.53 -9.47
CA LEU A 39 -3.50 0.81 -10.89
C LEU A 39 -3.83 -0.47 -11.67
N ASP A 40 -3.13 -1.57 -11.40
CA ASP A 40 -3.43 -2.86 -12.01
C ASP A 40 -4.80 -3.40 -11.58
N GLU A 41 -5.15 -3.28 -10.30
CA GLU A 41 -6.48 -3.65 -9.78
C GLU A 41 -7.59 -2.83 -10.45
N SER A 42 -7.38 -1.53 -10.61
CA SER A 42 -8.30 -0.64 -11.32
C SER A 42 -8.49 -1.07 -12.78
N LYS A 43 -7.40 -1.31 -13.51
CA LYS A 43 -7.44 -1.78 -14.91
C LYS A 43 -8.17 -3.11 -15.06
N ASN A 44 -7.97 -4.01 -14.11
CA ASN A 44 -8.59 -5.34 -14.11
C ASN A 44 -9.99 -5.37 -13.48
N LYS A 45 -10.61 -4.22 -13.23
CA LYS A 45 -11.94 -4.09 -12.60
C LYS A 45 -12.06 -4.80 -11.24
N ARG A 46 -10.94 -4.99 -10.53
CA ARG A 46 -10.91 -5.45 -9.14
C ARG A 46 -11.16 -4.26 -8.20
N ILE A 47 -12.30 -3.60 -8.40
CA ILE A 47 -12.73 -2.41 -7.66
C ILE A 47 -14.08 -2.69 -7.00
N ILE A 48 -14.34 -2.04 -5.88
CA ILE A 48 -15.62 -2.13 -5.17
C ILE A 48 -16.44 -0.86 -5.41
N SER A 49 -17.77 -0.96 -5.33
CA SER A 49 -18.62 0.21 -5.40
C SER A 49 -18.49 1.07 -4.14
N ASN A 50 -18.87 2.34 -4.23
CA ASN A 50 -18.88 3.24 -3.08
C ASN A 50 -19.77 2.73 -1.92
N GLU A 51 -20.89 2.09 -2.26
CA GLU A 51 -21.79 1.52 -1.24
C GLU A 51 -21.20 0.27 -0.59
N ASP A 52 -20.49 -0.56 -1.36
CA ASP A 52 -19.77 -1.72 -0.81
C ASP A 52 -18.61 -1.27 0.08
N MET A 53 -17.90 -0.19 -0.29
CA MET A 53 -16.85 0.40 0.54
C MET A 53 -17.38 0.89 1.89
N LYS A 54 -18.52 1.60 1.91
CA LYS A 54 -19.18 2.03 3.16
C LYS A 54 -19.59 0.82 4.01
N ARG A 55 -20.12 -0.23 3.38
CA ARG A 55 -20.51 -1.46 4.07
C ARG A 55 -19.29 -2.15 4.69
N GLU A 56 -18.20 -2.28 3.94
CA GLU A 56 -16.97 -2.93 4.37
C GLU A 56 -16.28 -2.14 5.49
N THR A 57 -16.17 -0.82 5.35
CA THR A 57 -15.61 0.06 6.40
C THR A 57 -16.44 0.00 7.68
N ALA A 58 -17.78 0.03 7.58
CA ALA A 58 -18.66 -0.12 8.74
C ALA A 58 -18.55 -1.51 9.39
N PHE A 59 -18.37 -2.56 8.59
CA PHE A 59 -18.14 -3.92 9.05
C PHE A 59 -16.79 -4.03 9.77
N MET A 60 -15.71 -3.54 9.16
CA MET A 60 -14.37 -3.50 9.75
C MET A 60 -14.33 -2.75 11.07
N MET A 61 -15.02 -1.60 11.19
CA MET A 61 -15.11 -0.86 12.46
C MET A 61 -15.77 -1.68 13.57
N ARG A 62 -16.79 -2.50 13.25
CA ARG A 62 -17.43 -3.40 14.23
C ARG A 62 -16.55 -4.60 14.58
N LEU A 63 -15.76 -5.08 13.63
CA LEU A 63 -14.84 -6.21 13.84
C LEU A 63 -13.63 -5.86 14.71
N ARG A 64 -13.28 -4.57 14.87
CA ARG A 64 -12.20 -4.15 15.80
C ARG A 64 -12.51 -4.45 17.28
N SER A 65 -13.75 -4.80 17.61
CA SER A 65 -14.14 -5.28 18.93
C SER A 65 -13.89 -6.78 19.15
N CYS A 66 -13.50 -7.53 18.10
CA CYS A 66 -13.21 -8.96 18.18
C CYS A 66 -11.70 -9.24 18.07
N SER A 67 -11.13 -9.86 19.10
CA SER A 67 -9.70 -10.23 19.18
C SER A 67 -9.24 -11.19 18.08
N ILE A 68 -10.16 -11.94 17.46
CA ILE A 68 -9.88 -12.85 16.34
C ILE A 68 -9.73 -12.07 15.01
N CYS A 69 -10.55 -11.04 14.78
CA CYS A 69 -10.54 -10.26 13.54
C CYS A 69 -9.41 -9.22 13.47
N LEU A 70 -8.88 -8.77 14.61
CA LEU A 70 -7.72 -7.87 14.66
C LEU A 70 -6.48 -8.46 13.96
N LYS A 71 -6.30 -9.79 14.00
CA LYS A 71 -5.17 -10.48 13.35
C LYS A 71 -5.29 -10.56 11.82
N GLN A 72 -6.48 -10.39 11.24
CA GLN A 72 -6.68 -10.39 9.79
C GLN A 72 -6.51 -8.99 9.18
N ALA A 73 -6.85 -7.93 9.93
CA ALA A 73 -6.68 -6.55 9.49
C ALA A 73 -5.19 -6.14 9.31
N SER A 74 -4.26 -6.84 9.95
CA SER A 74 -2.81 -6.63 9.83
C SER A 74 -2.19 -7.06 8.49
N ASN A 75 -2.94 -7.70 7.59
CA ASN A 75 -2.47 -8.00 6.23
C ASN A 75 -2.66 -6.83 5.24
N ILE A 76 -3.29 -5.73 5.67
CA ILE A 76 -3.32 -4.49 4.91
C ILE A 76 -2.09 -3.68 5.37
N SER A 77 -0.96 -3.89 4.69
CA SER A 77 0.22 -3.05 4.86
C SER A 77 -0.07 -1.70 4.19
N ILE A 78 -0.76 -0.82 4.90
CA ILE A 78 -0.77 0.61 4.55
C ILE A 78 0.40 1.22 5.32
N PRO A 79 1.52 1.59 4.67
CA PRO A 79 2.54 2.41 5.30
C PRO A 79 1.89 3.70 5.79
N PRO A 80 2.35 4.24 6.93
CA PRO A 80 1.81 5.48 7.46
C PRO A 80 1.97 6.56 6.39
N ILE A 81 0.85 7.14 5.97
CA ILE A 81 0.81 8.35 5.16
C ILE A 81 1.52 9.39 6.02
N GLY A 82 2.69 9.86 5.57
CA GLY A 82 3.53 10.79 6.31
C GLY A 82 2.75 11.99 6.84
N THR A 83 3.16 12.48 8.00
CA THR A 83 2.70 13.75 8.60
C THR A 83 3.01 14.95 7.72
#